data_AF-A0A2E5I550-F1
#
_entry.id   AF-A0A2E5I550-F1
#
_cell.length_a   1.000
_cell.length_b   1.000
_cell.length_c   1.000
_cell.angle_alpha   90.00
_cell.angle_beta   90.00
_cell.angle_gamma   90.00
#
_symmetry.space_group_name_H-M   'P 1'
#
loop_
_entity.id
_entity.type
_entity.pdbx_description
1 polymer ?
#
loop_
_entity_poly.entity_id
_entity_poly.type
_entity_poly.pdbx_seq_one_letter_code
_entity_poly.pdbx_strand_id
1 'polypeptide(L)' 'MSELVRQSSPYIGAVYVQMGAIVLLGGIGYMMDRWRDSFPFYFVIGIGVGIIVGLYELAKLMLYKK' A
#
# COMPACT_ATOMS: atom_id res chain seq x y z
N MET A 1 -27.18 4.16 12.72
CA MET A 1 -25.99 4.06 11.83
C MET A 1 -26.22 2.86 10.90
N SER A 2 -26.28 3.08 9.59
CA SER A 2 -26.68 2.08 8.58
C SER A 2 -25.68 0.94 8.45
N GLU A 3 -26.14 -0.29 8.18
CA GLU A 3 -25.32 -1.51 8.01
C GLU A 3 -24.15 -1.34 7.04
N LEU A 4 -24.31 -0.47 6.03
CA LEU A 4 -23.27 -0.08 5.07
C LEU A 4 -22.02 0.48 5.75
N VAL A 5 -22.18 1.31 6.78
CA VAL A 5 -21.06 1.90 7.53
C VAL A 5 -20.30 0.81 8.30
N ARG A 6 -21.04 -0.16 8.88
CA ARG A 6 -20.46 -1.28 9.62
C ARG A 6 -19.71 -2.26 8.71
N GLN A 7 -20.19 -2.48 7.48
CA GLN A 7 -19.46 -3.26 6.47
C GLN A 7 -18.25 -2.52 5.90
N SER A 8 -18.31 -1.19 5.77
CA SER A 8 -17.24 -0.37 5.20
C SER A 8 -16.03 -0.21 6.13
N SER A 9 -16.25 -0.29 7.44
CA SER A 9 -15.22 -0.10 8.47
C SER A 9 -13.93 -0.93 8.27
N PRO A 10 -13.97 -2.24 7.99
CA PRO A 10 -12.76 -3.02 7.72
C PRO A 10 -12.06 -2.65 6.40
N TYR A 11 -12.81 -2.21 5.37
CA TYR A 11 -12.22 -1.80 4.09
C TYR A 11 -11.49 -0.46 4.19
N ILE A 12 -11.95 0.45 5.05
CA ILE A 12 -11.29 1.74 5.31
C ILE A 12 -9.87 1.51 5.86
N GLY A 13 -9.69 0.57 6.79
CA GLY A 13 -8.37 0.22 7.31
C GLY A 13 -7.41 -0.28 6.24
N ALA A 14 -7.90 -1.10 5.32
CA ALA A 14 -7.11 -1.64 4.21
C ALA A 14 -6.61 -0.54 3.25
N VAL A 15 -7.44 0.47 2.99
CA VAL A 15 -7.07 1.63 2.17
C VAL A 15 -5.95 2.44 2.82
N TYR A 16 -5.97 2.61 4.15
CA TYR A 16 -4.89 3.28 4.87
C TYR A 16 -3.58 2.50 4.84
N VAL A 17 -3.64 1.16 4.95
CA VAL A 17 -2.46 0.30 4.80
C VAL A 17 -1.89 0.39 3.38
N GLN A 18 -2.75 0.36 2.36
CA GLN A 18 -2.35 0.54 0.97
C GLN A 18 -1.64 1.88 0.75
N MET A 19 -2.21 2.97 1.25
CA MET A 19 -1.59 4.29 1.14
C MET A 19 -0.25 4.34 1.88
N GLY A 20 -0.20 3.80 3.10
CA GLY A 20 1.01 3.73 3.90
C GLY A 20 2.11 2.94 3.20
N ALA A 21 1.79 1.78 2.63
CA ALA A 21 2.74 0.94 1.90
C ALA A 21 3.33 1.65 0.69
N ILE A 22 2.51 2.34 -0.12
CA ILE A 22 2.98 3.08 -1.30
C ILE A 22 3.88 4.25 -0.88
N VAL A 23 3.45 5.05 0.10
CA VAL A 23 4.23 6.22 0.56
C VAL A 23 5.54 5.78 1.19
N LEU A 24 5.53 4.74 2.02
CA LEU A 24 6.70 4.29 2.75
C LEU A 24 7.70 3.59 1.82
N LEU A 25 7.26 2.66 0.99
CA LEU A 25 8.15 1.94 0.06
C LEU A 25 8.59 2.83 -1.11
N GLY A 26 7.70 3.65 -1.65
CA GLY A 26 8.04 4.67 -2.63
C GLY A 26 9.02 5.71 -2.07
N GLY A 27 8.80 6.18 -0.84
CA GLY A 27 9.70 7.12 -0.17
C GLY A 27 11.10 6.55 0.07
N ILE A 28 11.21 5.28 0.48
CA ILE A 28 12.50 4.59 0.62
C ILE A 28 13.18 4.47 -0.75
N GLY A 29 12.45 4.05 -1.78
CA GLY A 29 12.96 3.95 -3.15
C GLY A 29 13.48 5.28 -3.68
N TYR A 30 12.75 6.37 -3.43
CA TYR A 30 13.15 7.72 -3.81
C TYR A 30 14.45 8.16 -3.11
N MET A 31 14.58 7.89 -1.81
CA MET A 31 15.79 8.25 -1.06
C MET A 31 17.01 7.50 -1.60
N MET A 32 16.85 6.21 -1.93
CA MET A 32 17.91 5.40 -2.52
C MET A 32 18.31 5.88 -3.93
N ASP A 33 17.34 6.24 -4.78
CA ASP A 33 17.62 6.82 -6.10
C ASP A 33 18.38 8.15 -5.97
N ARG A 34 17.97 9.01 -5.04
CA ARG A 34 18.60 10.31 -4.78
C ARG A 34 20.03 10.18 -4.27
N TRP A 35 20.33 9.14 -3.48
CA TRP A 35 21.70 8.87 -3.00
C TRP A 35 22.63 8.36 -4.09
N ARG A 36 22.10 7.78 -5.17
CA ARG A 36 22.89 7.25 -6.28
C ARG A 36 22.94 8.17 -7.51
N ASP A 37 22.28 9.33 -7.48
CA ASP A 37 22.04 10.18 -8.66
C ASP A 37 21.54 9.35 -9.86
N SER A 38 20.78 8.29 -9.56
CA SER A 38 20.36 7.29 -10.55
C SER A 38 19.01 7.66 -11.14
N PHE A 39 18.75 7.16 -12.35
CA PHE A 39 17.40 7.16 -12.92
C PHE A 39 16.40 6.59 -11.90
N PRO A 40 15.14 7.09 -11.80
CA PRO A 40 14.21 6.78 -10.71
C PRO A 40 13.71 5.33 -10.72
N PHE A 41 14.63 4.38 -10.56
CA PHE A 41 14.42 2.95 -10.71
C PHE A 41 13.95 2.34 -9.39
N TYR A 42 14.60 2.69 -8.28
CA TYR A 42 14.21 2.20 -6.95
C TYR A 42 12.88 2.79 -6.49
N PHE A 43 12.55 4.02 -6.89
CA PHE A 43 11.24 4.64 -6.68
C PHE A 43 10.13 3.87 -7.40
N VAL A 44 10.31 3.54 -8.68
CA VAL A 44 9.32 2.79 -9.47
C VAL A 44 9.12 1.39 -8.90
N ILE A 45 10.21 0.71 -8.52
CA ILE A 45 10.12 -0.59 -7.83
C ILE A 45 9.40 -0.43 -6.48
N GLY A 46 9.74 0.59 -5.70
CA GLY A 46 9.14 0.85 -4.39
C GLY A 46 7.63 1.06 -4.47
N ILE A 47 7.16 1.82 -5.47
CA ILE A 47 5.73 1.99 -5.74
C ILE A 47 5.10 0.66 -6.19
N GLY A 48 5.73 -0.07 -7.11
CA GLY A 48 5.22 -1.37 -7.57
C GLY A 48 5.04 -2.37 -6.44
N VAL A 49 6.05 -2.50 -5.57
CA VAL A 49 5.97 -3.34 -4.37
C VAL A 49 4.92 -2.82 -3.39
N GLY A 50 4.82 -1.51 -3.16
CA GLY A 50 3.79 -0.93 -2.31
C GLY A 50 2.36 -1.18 -2.79
N ILE A 51 2.15 -1.19 -4.11
CA ILE A 51 0.87 -1.60 -4.72
C ILE A 51 0.59 -3.06 -4.40
N ILE A 52 1.53 -3.97 -4.70
CA ILE A 52 1.36 -5.42 -4.48
C ILE A 52 1.08 -5.74 -3.01
N VAL A 53 1.81 -5.13 -2.08
CA VAL A 53 1.65 -5.36 -0.64
C VAL A 53 0.27 -4.92 -0.16
N GLY A 54 -0.18 -3.71 -0.50
CA GLY A 54 -1.51 -3.28 -0.07
C GLY A 54 -2.65 -4.07 -0.72
N LEU A 55 -2.48 -4.52 -1.98
CA LEU A 55 -3.45 -5.39 -2.64
C LEU A 55 -3.49 -6.77 -1.98
N TYR A 56 -2.34 -7.27 -1.52
CA TYR A 56 -2.27 -8.50 -0.74
C TYR A 56 -2.96 -8.37 0.62
N GLU A 57 -2.82 -7.22 1.29
CA GLU A 57 -3.53 -6.91 2.55
C GLU A 57 -5.06 -6.90 2.34
N LEU A 58 -5.52 -6.24 1.28
CA LEU A 58 -6.93 -6.22 0.85
C LEU A 58 -7.44 -7.63 0.51
N ALA A 59 -6.66 -8.40 -0.24
CA ALA A 59 -7.00 -9.78 -0.60
C ALA A 59 -7.09 -10.66 0.64
N LYS A 60 -6.17 -10.52 1.61
CA LYS A 60 -6.27 -11.21 2.91
C LYS A 60 -7.55 -10.85 3.65
N LEU A 61 -7.92 -9.58 3.71
CA LEU A 61 -9.16 -9.17 4.38
C LEU A 61 -10.41 -9.74 3.72
N MET A 62 -10.43 -9.86 2.39
CA MET A 62 -11.53 -10.51 1.68
C MET A 62 -11.53 -12.04 1.81
N LEU A 63 -10.37 -12.68 1.69
CA LEU A 63 -10.22 -14.14 1.65
C LEU A 63 -10.22 -14.79 3.04
N TYR A 64 -9.78 -14.07 4.07
CA TYR A 64 -9.71 -14.56 5.46
C TYR A 64 -10.96 -14.18 6.27
N LYS A 65 -12.10 -14.03 5.59
CA LYS A 65 -13.41 -13.90 6.23
C LYS A 65 -13.85 -15.28 6.73
N LYS A 66 -13.43 -15.65 7.94
CA LYS A 66 -13.93 -16.81 8.69
C LYS A 66 -15.10 -16.39 9.58
#